data_AF-Q8YFM0-F1
#
_entry.id   AF-Q8YFM0-F1
#
_cell.length_a   1.000
_cell.length_b   1.000
_cell.length_c   1.000
_cell.angle_alpha   90.00
_cell.angle_beta   90.00
_cell.angle_gamma   90.00
#
_symmetry.space_group_name_H-M   'P 1'
#
loop_
_entity.id
_entity.type
_entity.pdbx_description
1 polymer ?
#
loop_
_entity_poly.entity_id
_entity_poly.type
_entity_poly.pdbx_seq_one_letter_code
_entity_poly.pdbx_strand_id
1 'polypeptide(L)'
;MKQSGLGDKVDSWVGQGENHPIEPGQLGNAIGQTTLEQIAAHAGIDQQELLNQLSQVLPGLVDKLTANGQVPDANTLSKLLQGR
;
A
#
# COMPACT_ATOMS: atom_id res chain seq x y z
N MET A 1 -7.80 13.01 12.09
CA MET A 1 -7.19 11.89 12.85
C MET A 1 -6.36 11.09 11.86
N LYS A 2 -5.04 11.26 11.90
CA LYS A 2 -4.08 10.63 10.97
C LYS A 2 -4.08 9.14 11.28
N GLN A 3 -4.76 8.32 10.47
CA GLN A 3 -4.82 6.87 10.68
C GLN A 3 -3.42 6.29 10.54
N SER A 4 -2.79 6.09 11.70
CA SER A 4 -1.74 5.11 11.97
C SER A 4 -0.50 5.12 11.08
N GLY A 5 0.03 6.26 10.63
CA GLY A 5 1.33 6.35 9.91
C GLY A 5 1.47 5.49 8.65
N LEU A 6 0.38 4.83 8.24
CA LEU A 6 0.27 4.00 7.06
C LEU A 6 -0.08 4.84 5.84
N GLY A 7 -0.78 5.96 6.05
CA GLY A 7 -1.05 6.94 4.99
C GLY A 7 0.24 7.32 4.27
N ASP A 8 1.29 7.67 5.01
CA ASP A 8 2.59 8.04 4.44
C ASP A 8 3.29 6.87 3.69
N LYS A 9 3.02 5.61 4.08
CA LYS A 9 3.55 4.40 3.40
C LYS A 9 2.77 4.06 2.13
N VAL A 10 1.44 4.18 2.19
CA VAL A 10 0.56 4.02 1.04
C VAL A 10 0.80 5.15 0.03
N ASP A 11 0.99 6.39 0.50
CA ASP A 11 1.37 7.53 -0.32
C ASP A 11 2.74 7.32 -0.99
N SER A 12 3.67 6.63 -0.33
CA SER A 12 4.96 6.22 -0.93
C SER A 12 4.78 5.19 -2.05
N TRP A 13 3.82 4.26 -1.94
CA TRP A 13 3.53 3.26 -2.99
C TRP A 13 2.68 3.79 -4.15
N VAL A 14 1.94 4.86 -3.89
CA VAL A 14 1.12 5.56 -4.88
C VAL A 14 1.96 6.66 -5.59
N GLY A 15 3.05 7.12 -4.99
CA GLY A 15 3.98 8.07 -5.58
C GLY A 15 5.07 7.42 -6.46
N GLN A 16 5.79 8.23 -7.23
CA GLN A 16 6.91 7.80 -8.08
C GLN A 16 8.23 7.60 -7.29
N GLY A 17 8.14 7.24 -6.00
CA GLY A 17 9.25 7.14 -5.07
C GLY A 17 9.65 5.70 -4.74
N GLU A 18 10.68 5.53 -3.91
CA GLU A 18 11.06 4.21 -3.39
C GLU A 18 9.92 3.65 -2.52
N ASN A 19 9.51 2.41 -2.76
CA ASN A 19 8.45 1.77 -1.99
C ASN A 19 8.92 1.51 -0.56
N HIS A 20 8.35 2.23 0.41
CA HIS A 20 8.74 2.04 1.81
C HIS A 20 8.23 0.69 2.34
N PRO A 21 9.09 -0.11 3.02
CA PRO A 21 8.67 -1.37 3.61
C PRO A 21 7.64 -1.12 4.72
N ILE A 22 6.61 -1.97 4.77
CA ILE A 22 5.63 -1.98 5.85
C ILE A 22 5.95 -3.11 6.83
N GLU A 23 5.84 -2.85 8.13
CA GLU A 23 6.04 -3.92 9.11
C GLU A 23 4.78 -4.79 9.26
N PRO A 24 4.92 -6.10 9.51
CA PRO A 24 3.79 -7.01 9.74
C PRO A 24 2.77 -6.49 10.76
N GLY A 25 3.24 -5.94 11.88
CA GLY A 25 2.38 -5.39 12.93
C GLY A 25 1.61 -4.13 12.51
N GLN A 26 2.21 -3.30 11.64
CA GLN A 26 1.52 -2.13 11.09
C GLN A 26 0.45 -2.55 10.08
N LEU A 27 0.78 -3.53 9.24
CA LEU A 27 -0.15 -4.08 8.27
C LEU A 27 -1.38 -4.71 8.94
N GLY A 28 -1.17 -5.45 10.04
CA GLY A 28 -2.27 -6.04 10.81
C GLY A 28 -3.26 -5.02 11.36
N ASN A 29 -2.76 -3.87 11.83
CA ASN A 29 -3.60 -2.77 12.29
C ASN A 29 -4.40 -2.10 11.17
N ALA A 30 -3.88 -2.11 9.93
CA ALA A 30 -4.54 -1.47 8.79
C ALA A 30 -5.58 -2.35 8.11
N ILE A 31 -5.29 -3.64 7.96
CA ILE A 31 -6.20 -4.63 7.37
C ILE A 31 -7.31 -4.99 8.37
N GLY A 32 -6.99 -4.96 9.66
CA GLY A 32 -7.89 -5.35 10.73
C GLY A 32 -7.90 -6.85 10.98
N GLN A 33 -8.10 -7.23 12.23
CA GLN A 33 -7.92 -8.60 12.71
C GLN A 33 -8.91 -9.59 12.07
N THR A 34 -10.18 -9.19 11.91
CA THR A 34 -11.23 -10.01 11.28
C THR A 34 -10.93 -10.33 9.82
N THR A 35 -10.49 -9.34 9.03
CA THR A 35 -10.11 -9.55 7.62
C THR A 35 -8.91 -10.48 7.52
N LEU A 36 -7.95 -10.32 8.42
CA LEU A 36 -6.76 -11.18 8.51
C LEU A 36 -7.11 -12.63 8.83
N GLU A 37 -8.00 -12.86 9.78
CA GLU A 37 -8.49 -14.19 10.14
C GLU A 37 -9.16 -14.89 8.95
N GLN A 38 -9.99 -14.15 8.20
CA GLN A 38 -10.67 -14.70 7.02
C GLN A 38 -9.69 -15.09 5.91
N ILE A 39 -8.72 -14.22 5.61
CA ILE A 39 -7.72 -14.50 4.57
C ILE A 39 -6.81 -15.64 5.00
N ALA A 40 -6.34 -15.64 6.25
CA ALA A 40 -5.50 -16.69 6.81
C ALA A 40 -6.20 -18.06 6.77
N ALA A 41 -7.47 -18.12 7.20
CA ALA A 41 -8.28 -19.33 7.14
C ALA A 41 -8.51 -19.82 5.70
N HIS A 42 -8.70 -18.90 4.76
CA HIS A 42 -8.89 -19.25 3.35
C HIS A 42 -7.59 -19.75 2.69
N ALA A 43 -6.47 -19.13 3.02
CA ALA A 43 -5.15 -19.51 2.53
C ALA A 43 -4.58 -20.75 3.25
N GLY A 44 -5.16 -21.15 4.38
CA GLY A 44 -4.69 -22.29 5.19
C GLY A 44 -3.35 -22.04 5.87
N ILE A 45 -3.03 -20.78 6.18
CA ILE A 45 -1.78 -20.35 6.82
C ILE A 45 -2.04 -19.54 8.08
N ASP A 46 -1.04 -19.42 8.95
CA ASP A 46 -1.13 -18.61 10.15
C ASP A 46 -1.15 -17.10 9.84
N GLN A 47 -1.80 -16.31 10.71
CA GLN A 47 -1.90 -14.86 10.53
C GLN A 47 -0.52 -14.17 10.48
N GLN A 48 0.44 -14.63 11.28
CA GLN A 48 1.81 -14.08 11.28
C GLN A 48 2.53 -14.34 9.96
N GLU A 49 2.32 -15.53 9.39
CA GLU A 49 2.88 -15.89 8.09
C GLU A 49 2.23 -15.08 6.97
N LEU A 50 0.91 -14.92 7.00
CA LEU A 50 0.18 -14.06 6.07
C LEU A 50 0.68 -12.60 6.13
N LEU A 51 0.87 -12.04 7.33
CA LEU A 51 1.38 -10.68 7.50
C LEU A 51 2.79 -10.51 6.94
N ASN A 52 3.66 -11.50 7.13
CA ASN A 52 5.02 -11.51 6.59
C ASN A 52 5.05 -11.60 5.06
N GLN A 53 4.15 -12.36 4.45
CA GLN A 53 4.05 -12.43 3.00
C GLN A 53 3.47 -11.14 2.42
N LEU A 54 2.37 -10.64 3.01
CA LEU A 54 1.72 -9.42 2.54
C LEU A 54 2.64 -8.19 2.69
N SER A 55 3.46 -8.10 3.74
CA SER A 55 4.39 -6.99 3.93
C SER A 55 5.47 -6.91 2.84
N GLN A 56 5.81 -8.04 2.22
CA GLN A 56 6.80 -8.12 1.13
C GLN A 56 6.15 -7.91 -0.24
N VAL A 57 4.91 -8.39 -0.43
CA VAL A 57 4.26 -8.43 -1.75
C VAL A 57 3.43 -7.18 -2.02
N LEU A 58 2.74 -6.63 -1.01
CA LEU A 58 1.85 -5.47 -1.19
C LEU A 58 2.54 -4.23 -1.77
N PRO A 59 3.75 -3.83 -1.32
CA PRO A 59 4.42 -2.64 -1.87
C PRO A 59 4.61 -2.74 -3.39
N GLY A 60 5.04 -3.91 -3.88
CA GLY A 60 5.25 -4.14 -5.31
C GLY A 60 3.95 -4.31 -6.12
N LEU A 61 2.87 -4.80 -5.50
CA LEU A 61 1.54 -4.85 -6.12
C LEU A 61 0.96 -3.44 -6.29
N VAL A 62 1.02 -2.61 -5.24
CA VAL A 62 0.50 -1.24 -5.29
C VAL A 62 1.29 -0.42 -6.31
N ASP A 63 2.63 -0.45 -6.24
CA ASP A 63 3.53 0.19 -7.21
C ASP A 63 3.18 -0.12 -8.67
N LYS A 64 3.01 -1.40 -9.02
CA LYS A 64 2.63 -1.83 -10.38
C LYS A 64 1.25 -1.34 -10.80
N LEU A 65 0.29 -1.35 -9.88
CA LEU A 65 -1.07 -0.86 -10.14
C LEU A 65 -1.08 0.66 -10.36
N THR A 66 -0.25 1.41 -9.63
CA THR A 66 -0.14 2.87 -9.81
C THR A 66 0.68 3.24 -11.04
N ALA A 67 1.74 2.49 -11.34
CA ALA A 67 2.56 2.67 -12.54
C ALA A 67 1.78 2.37 -13.83
N ASN A 68 0.84 1.42 -13.80
CA ASN A 68 -0.06 1.10 -14.93
C ASN A 68 -1.43 1.81 -14.87
N GLY A 69 -1.73 2.54 -13.80
CA GLY A 69 -3.02 3.19 -13.57
C GLY A 69 -2.82 4.64 -13.18
N GLN A 70 -2.52 5.48 -14.18
CA GLN A 70 -2.21 6.91 -14.05
C GLN A 70 -2.96 7.60 -12.91
N VAL A 71 -2.27 7.85 -11.80
CA VAL A 71 -2.55 9.00 -10.95
C VAL A 71 -1.65 10.10 -11.51
N PRO A 72 -2.15 11.04 -12.34
CA PRO A 72 -1.35 12.18 -12.70
C PRO A 72 -1.01 12.90 -11.40
N ASP A 73 0.28 12.89 -11.06
CA ASP A 73 0.85 13.78 -10.05
C ASP A 73 0.18 15.14 -10.21
N ALA A 74 -0.41 15.68 -9.14
CA ALA A 74 -1.09 16.98 -9.22
C ALA A 74 -0.16 18.07 -9.80
N ASN A 75 1.15 17.87 -9.61
CA ASN A 75 2.24 18.67 -10.16
C ASN A 75 2.40 18.52 -11.69
N THR A 76 2.19 17.33 -12.23
CA THR A 76 2.21 17.06 -13.68
C THR A 76 0.98 17.66 -14.36
N LEU A 77 -0.18 17.57 -13.73
CA LEU A 77 -1.41 18.18 -14.26
C LEU A 77 -1.33 19.70 -14.29
N SER A 78 -0.77 20.32 -13.25
CA SER A 78 -0.60 21.78 -13.18
C SER A 78 0.44 22.30 -14.19
N LYS A 79 1.53 21.57 -14.44
CA LYS A 79 2.47 21.90 -15.54
C LYS A 79 1.81 21.84 -16.92
N LEU A 80 0.92 20.89 -17.15
CA LEU A 80 0.20 20.75 -18.42
C LEU A 80 -0.79 21.91 -18.65
N LEU A 81 -1.40 22.42 -17.59
CA LEU A 81 -2.37 23.52 -17.63
C LEU A 81 -1.69 24.90 -17.75
N GLN A 82 -0.44 25.04 -17.32
CA GLN A 82 0.30 26.30 -17.33
C GLN A 82 1.05 26.57 -18.65
N GLY A 83 1.07 25.60 -19.58
CA GLY A 83 1.74 25.69 -20.88
C GLY A 83 0.89 26.23 -22.04
N ARG A 84 -0.08 27.13 -21.78
CA ARG A 84 -0.89 27.80 -22.81
C ARG A 84 -0.56 29.28 -22.88
#